data_AF-A0A1M5MBA2-F1
#
_entry.id   AF-A0A1M5MBA2-F1
#
_cell.length_a   1.000
_cell.length_b   1.000
_cell.length_c   1.000
_cell.angle_alpha   90.00
_cell.angle_beta   90.00
_cell.angle_gamma   90.00
#
_symmetry.space_group_name_H-M   'P 1'
#
loop_
_entity.id
_entity.type
_entity.pdbx_description
1 polymer ?
#
loop_
_entity_poly.entity_id
_entity_poly.type
_entity_poly.pdbx_seq_one_letter_code
_entity_poly.pdbx_strand_id
1 'polypeptide(L)'
;MSDREFFAQFATHTGMFISKTTLNATTAFMVGYDQAARRHGGSGLDGWREWLMAHHEVSGNLVWEAQILQIALPGWQGGADLTPEQEAHVLRVLFELLDRFLAEREGSAGQA
;
A
#
# COMPACT_ATOMS: atom_id res chain seq x y z
N MET A 1 11.84 12.90 -8.35
CA MET A 1 11.22 12.32 -7.15
C MET A 1 10.91 10.88 -7.48
N SER A 2 11.52 9.95 -6.77
CA SER A 2 11.20 8.52 -6.86
C SER A 2 9.79 8.24 -6.33
N ASP A 3 9.20 7.11 -6.72
CA ASP A 3 7.94 6.63 -6.12
C ASP A 3 8.04 6.56 -4.59
N ARG A 4 9.19 6.11 -4.07
CA ARG A 4 9.45 6.01 -2.63
C ARG A 4 9.39 7.36 -1.94
N GLU A 5 10.06 8.36 -2.49
CA GLU A 5 10.05 9.73 -1.95
C GLU A 5 8.63 10.32 -1.96
N PHE A 6 7.87 10.08 -3.03
CA PHE A 6 6.48 10.52 -3.13
C PHE A 6 5.60 9.87 -2.05
N PHE A 7 5.68 8.55 -1.88
CA PHE A 7 4.88 7.84 -0.89
C PHE A 7 5.31 8.12 0.55
N ALA A 8 6.59 8.41 0.81
CA ALA A 8 7.05 8.88 2.12
C ALA A 8 6.43 10.25 2.48
N GLN A 9 6.34 11.17 1.51
CA GLN A 9 5.65 12.45 1.71
C GLN A 9 4.15 12.26 1.91
N PHE A 10 3.52 11.39 1.13
CA PHE A 10 2.11 11.05 1.27
C PHE A 10 1.79 10.42 2.64
N ALA A 11 2.64 9.53 3.16
CA ALA A 11 2.47 8.93 4.48
C ALA A 11 2.65 9.95 5.61
N THR A 12 3.56 10.92 5.45
CA THR A 12 3.83 11.96 6.47
C THR A 12 2.74 13.04 6.48
N HIS A 13 2.17 13.35 5.32
CA HIS A 13 1.21 14.44 5.14
C HIS A 13 -0.11 13.97 4.54
N THR A 14 -0.61 12.80 4.96
CA THR A 14 -1.79 12.17 4.34
C THR A 14 -2.99 13.13 4.27
N GLY A 15 -3.21 13.96 5.29
CA GLY A 15 -4.27 14.98 5.31
C GLY A 15 -4.15 16.10 4.26
N MET A 16 -2.97 16.31 3.66
CA MET A 16 -2.77 17.25 2.55
C MET A 16 -3.25 16.68 1.22
N PHE A 17 -3.25 15.35 1.08
CA PHE A 17 -3.62 14.66 -0.15
C PHE A 17 -5.05 14.12 -0.11
N ILE A 18 -5.55 13.72 1.07
CA ILE A 18 -6.91 13.20 1.25
C ILE A 18 -7.60 13.85 2.45
N SER A 19 -8.86 14.24 2.28
CA SER A 19 -9.63 14.97 3.30
C SER A 19 -9.98 14.14 4.54
N LYS A 20 -9.93 12.80 4.45
CA LYS A 20 -10.08 11.88 5.58
C LYS A 20 -9.05 10.76 5.43
N THR A 21 -8.27 10.54 6.48
CA THR A 21 -7.26 9.47 6.54
C THR A 21 -7.92 8.16 6.95
N THR A 22 -8.78 7.64 6.07
CA THR A 22 -9.37 6.30 6.21
C THR A 22 -8.67 5.31 5.30
N LEU A 23 -8.81 4.02 5.59
CA LEU A 23 -8.22 2.96 4.78
C LEU A 23 -8.76 3.04 3.34
N ASN A 24 -10.07 3.19 3.18
CA ASN A 24 -10.71 3.27 1.87
C ASN A 24 -10.21 4.47 1.04
N ALA A 25 -10.14 5.66 1.64
CA ALA A 25 -9.66 6.85 0.94
C ALA A 25 -8.18 6.71 0.53
N THR A 26 -7.38 6.10 1.41
CA THR A 26 -5.95 5.86 1.16
C THR A 26 -5.74 4.85 0.03
N THR A 27 -6.43 3.71 0.06
CA THR A 27 -6.29 2.70 -0.99
C THR A 27 -6.84 3.18 -2.33
N ALA A 28 -7.96 3.92 -2.34
CA ALA A 28 -8.50 4.54 -3.55
C ALA A 28 -7.51 5.52 -4.20
N PHE A 29 -6.82 6.34 -3.38
CA PHE A 29 -5.77 7.22 -3.87
C PHE A 29 -4.61 6.44 -4.49
N MET A 30 -4.13 5.38 -3.83
CA MET A 30 -3.05 4.53 -4.35
C MET A 30 -3.43 3.84 -5.67
N VAL A 31 -4.66 3.34 -5.80
CA VAL A 31 -5.16 2.79 -7.06
C VAL A 31 -5.19 3.86 -8.15
N GLY A 32 -5.63 5.08 -7.83
CA GLY A 32 -5.60 6.21 -8.76
C GLY A 32 -4.18 6.55 -9.23
N TYR A 33 -3.22 6.57 -8.30
CA TYR A 33 -1.81 6.77 -8.59
C TYR A 33 -1.26 5.71 -9.55
N ASP A 34 -1.50 4.43 -9.26
CA ASP A 34 -1.06 3.31 -10.08
C ASP A 34 -1.64 3.37 -11.50
N GLN A 35 -2.92 3.70 -11.63
CA GLN A 35 -3.56 3.88 -12.94
C GLN A 35 -2.99 5.08 -13.71
N ALA A 36 -2.70 6.19 -13.04
CA ALA A 36 -2.07 7.35 -13.66
C ALA A 36 -0.65 7.03 -14.12
N ALA A 37 0.15 6.34 -13.30
CA ALA A 37 1.49 5.90 -13.66
C ALA A 37 1.47 5.02 -14.91
N ARG A 38 0.60 3.99 -14.95
CA ARG A 38 0.41 3.11 -16.11
C ARG A 38 0.01 3.88 -17.37
N ARG A 39 -0.89 4.85 -17.25
CA ARG A 39 -1.32 5.70 -18.38
C ARG A 39 -0.17 6.51 -18.98
N HIS A 40 0.79 6.91 -18.16
CA HIS A 40 1.91 7.77 -18.56
C HIS A 40 3.24 7.02 -18.72
N GLY A 41 3.22 5.67 -18.72
CA GLY A 41 4.40 4.83 -18.92
C GLY A 41 5.32 4.68 -17.70
N GLY A 42 4.85 5.06 -16.51
CA GLY A 42 5.55 4.83 -15.25
C GLY A 42 5.22 3.46 -14.64
N SER A 43 6.12 2.98 -13.78
CA SER A 43 6.03 1.67 -13.14
C SER A 43 4.94 1.60 -12.06
N GLY A 44 4.56 2.73 -11.46
CA GLY A 44 3.51 2.78 -10.44
C GLY A 44 3.75 1.78 -9.30
N LEU A 45 2.75 0.94 -9.04
CA LEU A 45 2.78 -0.16 -8.07
C LEU A 45 2.89 -1.53 -8.77
N ASP A 46 3.50 -1.59 -9.96
CA ASP A 46 3.76 -2.85 -10.66
C ASP A 46 4.56 -3.82 -9.78
N GLY A 47 4.06 -5.05 -9.65
CA GLY A 47 4.63 -6.10 -8.79
C GLY A 47 4.29 -5.99 -7.30
N TRP A 48 3.51 -4.99 -6.85
CA TRP A 48 3.17 -4.80 -5.44
C TRP A 48 2.44 -6.00 -4.82
N ARG A 49 1.41 -6.51 -5.50
CA ARG A 49 0.61 -7.64 -5.01
C ARG A 49 1.44 -8.93 -4.96
N GLU A 50 2.25 -9.15 -5.99
CA GLU A 50 3.17 -10.28 -6.09
C GLU A 50 4.22 -10.22 -4.99
N TRP A 51 4.74 -9.03 -4.69
CA TRP A 51 5.69 -8.81 -3.61
C TRP A 51 5.06 -9.12 -2.24
N LEU A 52 3.81 -8.70 -1.99
CA LEU A 52 3.08 -9.06 -0.76
C LEU A 52 2.95 -10.58 -0.60
N MET A 53 2.58 -11.28 -1.69
CA MET A 53 2.46 -12.74 -1.69
C MET A 53 3.80 -13.47 -1.51
N ALA A 54 4.90 -12.88 -1.95
CA ALA A 54 6.24 -13.44 -1.79
C ALA A 54 6.79 -13.26 -0.36
N HIS A 55 6.38 -12.21 0.34
CA HIS A 55 6.92 -11.84 1.66
C HIS A 55 6.02 -12.20 2.84
N HIS A 56 4.73 -12.44 2.60
CA HIS A 56 3.75 -12.70 3.65
C HIS A 56 2.85 -13.88 3.30
N GLU A 57 2.39 -14.57 4.35
CA GLU A 57 1.38 -15.64 4.21
C GLU A 57 0.00 -15.02 4.02
N VAL A 58 -0.30 -14.64 2.78
CA VAL A 58 -1.58 -14.06 2.36
C VAL A 58 -2.24 -14.87 1.27
N SER A 59 -3.57 -14.80 1.18
CA SER A 59 -4.30 -15.55 0.17
C SER A 59 -4.12 -14.91 -1.22
N GLY A 60 -3.66 -15.71 -2.19
CA GLY A 60 -3.40 -15.24 -3.56
C GLY A 60 -4.65 -14.89 -4.36
N ASN A 61 -5.84 -15.32 -3.93
CA ASN A 61 -7.13 -14.96 -4.55
C ASN A 61 -7.66 -13.58 -4.12
N LEU A 62 -6.97 -12.89 -3.20
CA LEU A 62 -7.36 -11.57 -2.73
C LEU A 62 -6.71 -10.45 -3.54
N VAL A 63 -7.41 -9.31 -3.60
CA VAL A 63 -6.81 -8.02 -3.99
C VAL A 63 -5.84 -7.56 -2.91
N TRP A 64 -4.87 -6.71 -3.27
CA TRP A 64 -3.82 -6.31 -2.34
C TRP A 64 -4.39 -5.58 -1.12
N GLU A 65 -5.48 -4.81 -1.24
CA GLU A 65 -6.12 -4.15 -0.07
C GLU A 65 -6.56 -5.18 0.99
N ALA A 66 -7.12 -6.31 0.55
CA ALA A 66 -7.56 -7.38 1.43
C ALA A 66 -6.38 -8.19 1.99
N GLN A 67 -5.28 -8.30 1.24
CA GLN A 67 -4.03 -8.90 1.74
C GLN A 67 -3.42 -8.06 2.87
N ILE A 68 -3.43 -6.74 2.75
CA ILE A 68 -2.96 -5.83 3.81
C ILE A 68 -3.79 -6.00 5.10
N LEU A 69 -5.10 -6.18 4.98
CA LEU A 69 -5.96 -6.49 6.13
C LEU A 69 -5.61 -7.82 6.79
N GLN A 70 -5.30 -8.87 6.00
CA GLN A 70 -4.84 -10.15 6.54
C GLN A 70 -3.51 -10.02 7.29
N ILE A 71 -2.57 -9.21 6.78
CA ILE A 71 -1.27 -9.00 7.40
C ILE A 71 -1.40 -8.19 8.69
N ALA A 72 -2.15 -7.10 8.66
CA ALA A 72 -2.29 -6.17 9.79
C ALA A 72 -3.22 -6.70 10.88
N LEU A 73 -4.24 -7.47 10.52
CA LEU A 73 -5.26 -7.96 11.46
C LEU A 73 -5.45 -9.49 11.31
N PRO A 74 -4.48 -10.30 11.74
CA PRO A 74 -4.57 -11.75 11.64
C PRO A 74 -5.79 -12.27 12.42
N GLY A 75 -6.66 -13.01 11.75
CA GLY A 75 -7.89 -13.55 12.33
C GLY A 75 -9.13 -12.64 12.23
N TRP A 76 -8.99 -11.43 11.67
CA TRP A 76 -10.16 -10.62 11.33
C TRP A 76 -10.96 -11.27 10.20
N GLN A 77 -12.23 -11.59 10.46
CA GLN A 77 -13.09 -12.34 9.53
C GLN A 77 -13.93 -11.44 8.61
N GLY A 78 -13.72 -10.13 8.66
CA GLY A 78 -14.52 -9.16 7.93
C GLY A 78 -15.91 -8.94 8.53
N GLY A 79 -16.73 -8.14 7.84
CA GLY A 79 -18.17 -7.96 8.14
C GLY A 79 -18.53 -6.88 9.16
N ALA A 80 -17.60 -6.45 10.00
CA ALA A 80 -17.75 -5.27 10.86
C ALA A 80 -16.81 -4.14 10.40
N ASP A 81 -17.26 -2.89 10.50
CA ASP A 81 -16.39 -1.73 10.27
C ASP A 81 -15.18 -1.77 11.21
N LEU A 82 -14.02 -1.35 10.69
CA LEU A 82 -12.81 -1.25 11.50
C LEU A 82 -13.00 -0.19 12.58
N THR A 83 -12.55 -0.50 13.79
CA THR A 83 -12.40 0.54 14.81
C THR A 83 -11.33 1.57 14.36
N PRO A 84 -11.38 2.82 14.83
CA PRO A 84 -10.38 3.83 14.48
C PRO A 84 -8.94 3.38 14.79
N GLU A 85 -8.74 2.61 15.85
CA GLU A 85 -7.44 2.07 16.24
C GLU A 85 -6.96 0.99 15.27
N GLN A 86 -7.85 0.09 14.85
CA GLN A 86 -7.55 -0.91 13.83
C GLN A 86 -7.24 -0.24 12.48
N GLU A 87 -8.04 0.75 12.08
CA GLU A 87 -7.81 1.48 10.82
C GLU A 87 -6.44 2.19 10.83
N ALA A 88 -6.09 2.87 11.92
CA ALA A 88 -4.78 3.48 12.09
C ALA A 88 -3.64 2.45 12.05
N HIS A 89 -3.83 1.28 12.67
CA HIS A 89 -2.87 0.19 12.62
C HIS A 89 -2.68 -0.36 11.20
N VAL A 90 -3.77 -0.59 10.47
CA VAL A 90 -3.73 -1.07 9.08
C VAL A 90 -3.02 -0.06 8.18
N LEU A 91 -3.32 1.23 8.32
CA LEU A 91 -2.66 2.29 7.56
C LEU A 91 -1.16 2.36 7.83
N ARG A 92 -0.76 2.21 9.10
CA ARG A 92 0.66 2.14 9.46
C ARG A 92 1.36 0.96 8.77
N VAL A 93 0.79 -0.24 8.89
CA VAL A 93 1.34 -1.46 8.27
C VAL A 93 1.40 -1.31 6.74
N LEU A 94 0.36 -0.73 6.12
CA LEU A 94 0.34 -0.43 4.69
C LEU A 94 1.54 0.42 4.26
N PHE A 95 1.81 1.53 4.96
CA PHE A 95 2.92 2.41 4.62
C PHE A 95 4.29 1.78 4.91
N GLU A 96 4.43 1.01 5.98
CA GLU A 96 5.67 0.28 6.29
C GLU A 96 6.00 -0.76 5.21
N LEU A 97 5.00 -1.51 4.73
CA LEU A 97 5.17 -2.49 3.65
C LEU A 97 5.47 -1.82 2.31
N LEU A 98 4.79 -0.70 2.03
CA LEU A 98 5.00 0.04 0.79
C LEU A 98 6.41 0.64 0.71
N ASP A 99 6.92 1.23 1.80
CA ASP A 99 8.30 1.73 1.84
C ASP A 99 9.29 0.60 1.56
N ARG A 100 9.09 -0.57 2.18
CA ARG A 100 9.97 -1.73 2.00
C ARG A 100 9.97 -2.23 0.55
N PHE A 101 8.81 -2.39 -0.06
CA PHE A 101 8.68 -2.78 -1.46
C PHE A 101 9.41 -1.80 -2.39
N LEU A 102 9.21 -0.50 -2.18
CA LEU A 102 9.84 0.53 -3.01
C LEU A 102 11.36 0.58 -2.79
N ALA A 103 11.83 0.39 -1.56
CA ALA A 103 13.25 0.31 -1.23
C ALA A 103 13.94 -0.88 -1.92
N GLU A 104 13.31 -2.06 -1.90
CA GLU A 104 13.84 -3.26 -2.57
C GLU A 104 13.83 -3.10 -4.10
N ARG A 105 12.82 -2.43 -4.65
CA ARG A 105 12.74 -2.10 -6.07
C ARG A 105 13.84 -1.14 -6.51
N GLU A 106 14.08 -0.07 -5.77
CA GLU A 106 15.19 0.87 -6.03
C GLU A 106 16.55 0.18 -5.91
N GLY A 107 16.74 -0.68 -4.90
CA GLY A 107 17.96 -1.47 -4.73
C GLY A 107 18.22 -2.47 -5.85
N SER A 108 17.16 -3.02 -6.46
CA SER A 108 17.27 -3.93 -7.61
C SER A 108 17.54 -3.19 -8.92
N ALA A 109 16.96 -1.99 -9.10
CA ALA A 109 17.17 -1.15 -10.28
C ALA A 109 18.60 -0.56 -10.38
N GLY A 110 19.30 -0.39 -9.25
CA GLY A 110 20.68 0.10 -9.21
C GLY A 110 21.76 -0.97 -9.47
N GLN A 111 21.37 -2.24 -9.68
CA GLN A 111 22.29 -3.36 -9.88
C GLN A 111 22.24 -3.95 -11.32
N ALA A 112 21.53 -3.29 -12.25
CA ALA A 112 21.34 -3.72 -13.63
C ALA A 112 22.14 -2.88 -14.63
#